data_AF-A0A1G3YNL9-F1
#
_entry.id   AF-A0A1G3YNL9-F1
#
_cell.length_a   1.000
_cell.length_b   1.000
_cell.length_c   1.000
_cell.angle_alpha   90.00
_cell.angle_beta   90.00
_cell.angle_gamma   90.00
#
_symmetry.space_group_name_H-M   'P 1'
#
loop_
_entity.id
_entity.type
_entity.pdbx_description
1 polymer ?
#
loop_
_entity_poly.entity_id
_entity_poly.type
_entity_poly.pdbx_seq_one_letter_code
_entity_poly.pdbx_strand_id
1 'polypeptide(L)'
;MEAEPSLRIGNPRASAVDLASVIIRFTAIAVNPASRERTLGSVDYELFVQDVSVARGSTATRTAIPAGEQTEIELELPLSVRELEKTTDIADCGPEATWRVELRARWTSAYEEAQETAASAGGRFPVIREPTFSIVAIKMKRAELINTRLKVELRVNNPNAFPVGFESMSYELFGEGRSWSDGVAEQLVVVAPGGAASAELSMTMNFIDMNRALLDQFIRLEEVRYRLKGEIVVGTGLEFLPEFRMKFDKSGTSAVTE
;
A
#
# COMPACT_ATOMS: atom_id res chain seq x y z
N MET A 1 -26.84 -0.52 -43.99
CA MET A 1 -26.14 -1.23 -42.90
C MET A 1 -25.97 -0.21 -41.79
N GLU A 2 -26.56 -0.46 -40.62
CA GLU A 2 -26.49 0.45 -39.49
C GLU A 2 -25.10 0.37 -38.84
N ALA A 3 -24.59 1.45 -38.25
CA ALA A 3 -23.26 1.44 -37.65
C ALA A 3 -23.24 0.59 -36.36
N GLU A 4 -22.21 -0.21 -36.17
CA GLU A 4 -22.04 -1.08 -34.99
C GLU A 4 -21.73 -0.25 -33.73
N PRO A 5 -22.21 -0.66 -32.55
CA PRO A 5 -21.88 0.03 -31.31
C PRO A 5 -20.40 -0.19 -30.97
N SER A 6 -19.86 0.65 -30.10
CA SER A 6 -18.49 0.48 -29.65
C SER A 6 -18.34 0.74 -28.15
N LEU A 7 -17.36 0.09 -27.56
CA LEU A 7 -16.96 0.25 -26.18
C LEU A 7 -15.54 0.78 -26.13
N ARG A 8 -15.30 1.76 -25.25
CA ARG A 8 -13.97 2.30 -24.97
C ARG A 8 -13.75 2.35 -23.47
N ILE A 9 -12.50 2.35 -23.05
CA ILE A 9 -12.12 2.45 -21.64
C ILE A 9 -11.47 3.82 -21.44
N GLY A 10 -11.99 4.58 -20.50
CA GLY A 10 -11.37 5.80 -19.98
C GLY A 10 -10.16 5.47 -19.10
N ASN A 11 -9.54 6.51 -18.54
CA ASN A 11 -8.38 6.33 -17.68
C ASN A 11 -8.79 5.65 -16.36
N PRO A 12 -8.14 4.54 -15.98
CA PRO A 12 -8.41 3.91 -14.70
C PRO A 12 -7.98 4.79 -13.55
N ARG A 13 -8.67 4.67 -12.43
CA ARG A 13 -8.30 5.30 -11.15
C ARG A 13 -8.25 4.23 -10.08
N ALA A 14 -7.14 4.12 -9.38
CA ALA A 14 -7.03 3.26 -8.21
C ALA A 14 -7.15 4.10 -6.94
N SER A 15 -7.79 3.54 -5.92
CA SER A 15 -7.77 4.06 -4.56
C SER A 15 -7.61 2.89 -3.60
N ALA A 16 -6.52 2.88 -2.85
CA ALA A 16 -6.33 1.92 -1.77
C ALA A 16 -7.20 2.31 -0.57
N VAL A 17 -7.88 1.33 0.01
CA VAL A 17 -8.55 1.48 1.30
C VAL A 17 -7.53 1.21 2.41
N ASP A 18 -6.70 0.20 2.22
CA ASP A 18 -5.56 -0.18 3.05
C ASP A 18 -4.58 -1.04 2.22
N LEU A 19 -3.54 -1.61 2.85
CA LEU A 19 -2.60 -2.52 2.19
C LEU A 19 -3.21 -3.82 1.67
N ALA A 20 -4.40 -4.21 2.17
CA ALA A 20 -5.05 -5.46 1.81
C ALA A 20 -6.13 -5.28 0.73
N SER A 21 -6.65 -4.06 0.56
CA SER A 21 -7.83 -3.78 -0.24
C SER A 21 -7.63 -2.56 -1.12
N VAL A 22 -7.72 -2.76 -2.44
CA VAL A 22 -7.66 -1.69 -3.44
C VAL A 22 -8.96 -1.68 -4.23
N ILE A 23 -9.53 -0.49 -4.46
CA ILE A 23 -10.66 -0.32 -5.37
C ILE A 23 -10.13 0.30 -6.65
N ILE A 24 -10.33 -0.39 -7.77
CA ILE A 24 -9.99 0.13 -9.10
C ILE A 24 -11.29 0.54 -9.79
N ARG A 25 -11.35 1.79 -10.25
CA ARG A 25 -12.47 2.33 -11.01
C ARG A 25 -12.10 2.46 -12.47
N PHE A 26 -12.93 1.90 -13.34
CA PHE A 26 -12.83 2.06 -14.79
C PHE A 26 -14.08 2.78 -15.31
N THR A 27 -13.89 3.72 -16.22
CA THR A 27 -14.99 4.34 -16.96
C THR A 27 -15.15 3.61 -18.29
N ALA A 28 -16.26 2.91 -18.49
CA ALA A 28 -16.63 2.34 -19.79
C ALA A 28 -17.45 3.37 -20.57
N ILE A 29 -16.96 3.76 -21.73
CA ILE A 29 -17.64 4.70 -22.63
C ILE A 29 -18.31 3.87 -23.74
N ALA A 30 -19.64 3.78 -23.66
CA ALA A 30 -20.47 3.05 -24.60
C ALA A 30 -21.03 4.04 -25.63
N VAL A 31 -20.71 3.83 -26.91
CA VAL A 31 -21.11 4.72 -28.01
C VAL A 31 -22.10 3.99 -28.91
N ASN A 32 -23.24 4.63 -29.18
CA ASN A 32 -24.22 4.16 -30.13
C ASN A 32 -24.22 5.06 -31.39
N PRO A 33 -23.44 4.73 -32.43
CA PRO A 33 -23.41 5.52 -33.66
C PRO A 33 -24.61 5.25 -34.58
N ALA A 34 -25.51 4.33 -34.19
CA ALA A 34 -26.68 3.97 -34.95
C ALA A 34 -27.66 5.14 -35.09
N SER A 35 -28.53 5.04 -36.09
CA SER A 35 -29.64 5.97 -36.29
C SER A 35 -30.83 5.71 -35.35
N ARG A 36 -30.72 4.65 -34.53
CA ARG A 36 -31.75 4.15 -33.63
C ARG A 36 -31.19 3.92 -32.23
N GLU A 37 -32.09 3.88 -31.27
CA GLU A 37 -31.76 3.55 -29.88
C GLU A 37 -31.25 2.11 -29.76
N ARG A 38 -30.24 1.91 -28.91
CA ARG A 38 -29.80 0.60 -28.45
C ARG A 38 -29.75 0.57 -26.94
N THR A 39 -30.10 -0.56 -26.35
CA THR A 39 -29.98 -0.78 -24.91
C THR A 39 -28.67 -1.49 -24.62
N LEU A 40 -27.86 -0.92 -23.75
CA LEU A 40 -26.74 -1.62 -23.15
C LEU A 40 -27.25 -2.45 -21.97
N GLY A 41 -27.22 -3.77 -22.12
CA GLY A 41 -27.73 -4.72 -21.13
C GLY A 41 -26.79 -4.89 -19.94
N SER A 42 -25.55 -5.30 -20.22
CA SER A 42 -24.52 -5.53 -19.20
C SER A 42 -23.14 -5.15 -19.72
N VAL A 43 -22.24 -4.87 -18.77
CA VAL A 43 -20.80 -4.80 -19.01
C VAL A 43 -20.12 -5.76 -18.05
N ASP A 44 -19.55 -6.81 -18.61
CA ASP A 44 -18.71 -7.78 -17.93
C ASP A 44 -17.27 -7.29 -17.94
N TYR A 45 -16.53 -7.59 -16.88
CA TYR A 45 -15.12 -7.22 -16.77
C TYR A 45 -14.28 -8.38 -16.25
N GLU A 46 -13.03 -8.41 -16.71
CA GLU A 46 -11.99 -9.30 -16.21
C GLU A 46 -10.68 -8.52 -16.07
N LEU A 47 -10.10 -8.55 -14.87
CA LEU A 47 -8.83 -7.92 -14.56
C LEU A 47 -7.75 -8.99 -14.48
N PHE A 48 -6.67 -8.72 -15.18
CA PHE A 48 -5.45 -9.51 -15.21
C PHE A 48 -4.31 -8.72 -14.59
N VAL A 49 -3.50 -9.39 -13.77
CA VAL A 49 -2.20 -8.90 -13.30
C VAL A 49 -1.17 -9.96 -13.66
N GLN A 50 -0.09 -9.55 -14.32
CA GLN A 50 0.92 -10.50 -14.84
C GLN A 50 0.28 -11.64 -15.66
N ASP A 51 -0.70 -11.30 -16.50
CA ASP A 51 -1.50 -12.22 -17.31
C ASP A 51 -2.31 -13.28 -16.56
N VAL A 52 -2.36 -13.21 -15.23
CA VAL A 52 -3.24 -14.03 -14.39
C VAL A 52 -4.53 -13.27 -14.13
N SER A 53 -5.67 -13.91 -14.34
CA SER A 53 -6.98 -13.34 -13.97
C SER A 53 -7.12 -13.28 -12.45
N VAL A 54 -7.26 -12.08 -11.91
CA VAL A 54 -7.30 -11.82 -10.46
C VAL A 54 -8.67 -11.32 -9.99
N ALA A 55 -9.48 -10.76 -10.89
CA ALA A 55 -10.85 -10.36 -10.58
C ALA A 55 -11.75 -10.46 -11.82
N ARG A 56 -13.02 -10.81 -11.59
CA ARG A 56 -14.08 -10.86 -12.61
C ARG A 56 -15.38 -10.34 -12.02
N GLY A 57 -16.21 -9.73 -12.85
CA GLY A 57 -17.54 -9.30 -12.44
C GLY A 57 -18.39 -8.83 -13.61
N SER A 58 -19.62 -8.45 -13.29
CA SER A 58 -20.63 -8.02 -14.26
C SER A 58 -21.48 -6.93 -13.65
N THR A 59 -21.68 -5.85 -14.40
CA THR A 59 -22.59 -4.76 -14.04
C THR A 59 -23.77 -4.77 -15.01
N ALA A 60 -24.97 -5.03 -14.51
CA ALA A 60 -26.19 -4.85 -15.28
C ALA A 60 -26.50 -3.35 -15.38
N THR A 61 -26.49 -2.80 -16.59
CA THR A 61 -26.75 -1.37 -16.82
C THR A 61 -28.20 -1.14 -17.21
N ARG A 62 -28.71 -1.93 -18.18
CA ARG A 62 -30.04 -1.78 -18.80
C ARG A 62 -30.32 -0.34 -19.25
N THR A 63 -29.30 0.31 -19.81
CA THR A 63 -29.34 1.73 -20.20
C THR A 63 -29.71 1.86 -21.65
N ALA A 64 -30.80 2.59 -21.94
CA ALA A 64 -31.13 3.02 -23.30
C ALA A 64 -30.18 4.15 -23.72
N ILE A 65 -29.49 3.96 -24.84
CA ILE A 65 -28.57 4.94 -25.43
C ILE A 65 -29.22 5.41 -26.74
N PRO A 66 -29.66 6.67 -26.83
CA PRO A 66 -30.29 7.20 -28.03
C PRO A 66 -29.39 7.13 -29.27
N ALA A 67 -29.98 7.39 -30.42
CA ALA A 67 -29.27 7.42 -31.70
C ALA A 67 -28.16 8.48 -31.70
N GLY A 68 -26.95 8.09 -32.09
CA GLY A 68 -25.79 8.98 -32.16
C GLY A 68 -25.20 9.41 -30.82
N GLU A 69 -25.72 8.91 -29.69
CA GLU A 69 -25.31 9.31 -28.34
C GLU A 69 -24.28 8.35 -27.74
N GLN A 70 -23.67 8.79 -26.63
CA GLN A 70 -22.79 7.97 -25.81
C GLN A 70 -23.18 8.06 -24.33
N THR A 71 -22.77 7.06 -23.57
CA THR A 71 -22.93 7.04 -22.11
C THR A 71 -21.66 6.56 -21.43
N GLU A 72 -21.45 7.00 -20.20
CA GLU A 72 -20.34 6.60 -19.35
C GLU A 72 -20.84 5.73 -18.19
N ILE A 73 -20.15 4.63 -17.94
CA ILE A 73 -20.50 3.67 -16.89
C ILE A 73 -19.28 3.49 -16.03
N GLU A 74 -19.43 3.80 -14.75
CA GLU A 74 -18.39 3.58 -13.77
C GLU A 74 -18.47 2.14 -13.26
N LEU A 75 -17.35 1.42 -13.39
CA LEU A 75 -17.18 0.06 -12.91
C LEU A 75 -16.23 0.09 -11.72
N GLU A 76 -16.69 -0.38 -10.57
CA GLU A 76 -15.85 -0.56 -9.38
C GLU A 76 -15.40 -2.01 -9.27
N LEU A 77 -14.08 -2.20 -9.23
CA LEU A 77 -13.42 -3.50 -9.16
C LEU A 77 -12.67 -3.58 -7.82
N PRO A 78 -13.28 -4.18 -6.79
CA PRO A 78 -12.58 -4.46 -5.55
C PRO A 78 -11.53 -5.54 -5.78
N LEU A 79 -10.29 -5.24 -5.43
CA LEU A 79 -9.14 -6.13 -5.52
C LEU A 79 -8.62 -6.44 -4.11
N SER A 80 -8.56 -7.72 -3.78
CA SER A 80 -7.88 -8.19 -2.58
C SER A 80 -6.41 -8.45 -2.88
N VAL A 81 -5.51 -7.74 -2.20
CA VAL A 81 -4.07 -7.93 -2.35
C VAL A 81 -3.65 -9.34 -1.89
N ARG A 82 -4.33 -9.89 -0.87
CA ARG A 82 -4.08 -11.25 -0.41
C ARG A 82 -4.41 -12.30 -1.47
N GLU A 83 -5.51 -12.13 -2.21
CA GLU A 83 -5.86 -13.06 -3.30
C GLU A 83 -4.93 -12.88 -4.49
N LEU A 84 -4.49 -11.64 -4.76
CA LEU A 84 -3.47 -11.34 -5.74
C LEU A 84 -2.15 -12.08 -5.42
N GLU A 85 -1.63 -11.98 -4.20
CA GLU A 85 -0.41 -12.67 -3.75
C GLU A 85 -0.50 -14.21 -3.80
N LYS A 86 -1.70 -14.78 -3.64
CA LYS A 86 -1.90 -16.24 -3.76
C LYS A 86 -1.94 -16.72 -5.20
N THR A 87 -2.52 -15.91 -6.09
CA THR A 87 -2.78 -16.28 -7.48
C THR A 87 -1.64 -15.87 -8.40
N THR A 88 -0.84 -14.90 -7.97
CA THR A 88 0.28 -14.34 -8.72
C THR A 88 1.52 -14.30 -7.86
N ASP A 89 2.67 -14.51 -8.47
CA ASP A 89 3.97 -14.36 -7.80
C ASP A 89 4.39 -12.88 -7.77
N ILE A 90 3.49 -12.01 -7.31
CA ILE A 90 3.69 -10.56 -7.38
C ILE A 90 4.77 -10.08 -6.41
N ALA A 91 5.00 -10.81 -5.33
CA ALA A 91 6.09 -10.53 -4.39
C ALA A 91 7.45 -10.66 -5.06
N ASP A 92 7.60 -11.68 -5.93
CA ASP A 92 8.84 -11.98 -6.67
C ASP A 92 8.90 -11.28 -8.04
N CYS A 93 7.85 -10.55 -8.42
CA CYS A 93 7.91 -9.65 -9.57
C CYS A 93 8.96 -8.55 -9.37
N GLY A 94 9.35 -7.88 -10.43
CA GLY A 94 10.25 -6.73 -10.36
C GLY A 94 9.69 -5.55 -9.54
N PRO A 95 10.25 -4.34 -9.73
CA PRO A 95 9.72 -3.13 -9.08
C PRO A 95 8.31 -2.74 -9.55
N GLU A 96 7.86 -3.27 -10.68
CA GLU A 96 6.56 -2.98 -11.27
C GLU A 96 5.90 -4.27 -11.77
N ALA A 97 4.57 -4.26 -11.78
CA ALA A 97 3.75 -5.31 -12.36
C ALA A 97 2.87 -4.78 -13.49
N THR A 98 2.55 -5.64 -14.45
CA THR A 98 1.63 -5.32 -15.55
C THR A 98 0.19 -5.61 -15.15
N TRP A 99 -0.72 -4.79 -15.64
CA TRP A 99 -2.15 -5.03 -15.52
C TRP A 99 -2.82 -4.90 -16.89
N ARG A 100 -3.90 -5.65 -17.09
CA ARG A 100 -4.79 -5.57 -18.24
C ARG A 100 -6.22 -5.78 -17.78
N VAL A 101 -7.12 -4.92 -18.23
CA VAL A 101 -8.57 -5.14 -18.07
C VAL A 101 -9.16 -5.47 -19.43
N GLU A 102 -10.12 -6.38 -19.44
CA GLU A 102 -10.99 -6.65 -20.59
C GLU A 102 -12.42 -6.36 -20.18
N LEU A 103 -13.11 -5.55 -20.99
CA LEU A 103 -14.53 -5.30 -20.85
C LEU A 103 -15.28 -5.95 -22.01
N ARG A 104 -16.44 -6.54 -21.72
CA ARG A 104 -17.37 -7.07 -22.72
C ARG A 104 -18.75 -6.51 -22.47
N ALA A 105 -19.28 -5.78 -23.44
CA ALA A 105 -20.59 -5.16 -23.37
C ALA A 105 -21.59 -5.94 -24.24
N ARG A 106 -22.77 -6.18 -23.68
CA ARG A 106 -23.89 -6.81 -24.39
C ARG A 106 -24.93 -5.76 -24.75
N TRP A 107 -25.26 -5.67 -26.04
CA TRP A 107 -26.18 -4.71 -26.61
C TRP A 107 -27.43 -5.41 -27.12
N THR A 108 -28.58 -4.80 -26.91
CA THR A 108 -29.87 -5.29 -27.42
C THR A 108 -30.61 -4.18 -28.16
N SER A 109 -31.32 -4.57 -29.21
CA SER A 109 -32.18 -3.69 -30.01
C SER A 109 -33.52 -4.39 -30.24
N ALA A 110 -34.58 -3.61 -30.46
CA ALA A 110 -35.88 -4.16 -30.87
C ALA A 110 -35.89 -4.63 -32.34
N TYR A 111 -34.89 -4.22 -33.12
CA TYR A 111 -34.87 -4.39 -34.57
C TYR A 111 -33.71 -5.25 -35.09
N GLU A 112 -32.71 -5.50 -34.25
CA GLU A 112 -31.48 -6.21 -34.61
C GLU A 112 -31.19 -7.29 -33.57
N GLU A 113 -30.40 -8.30 -33.97
CA GLU A 113 -29.90 -9.30 -33.03
C GLU A 113 -29.00 -8.67 -31.97
N ALA A 114 -28.88 -9.35 -30.82
CA ALA A 114 -27.99 -8.90 -29.77
C ALA A 114 -26.54 -8.87 -30.26
N GLN A 115 -25.84 -7.78 -29.94
CA GLN A 115 -24.45 -7.58 -30.33
C GLN A 115 -23.56 -7.60 -29.10
N GLU A 116 -22.32 -8.01 -29.27
CA GLU A 116 -21.30 -7.96 -28.24
C GLU A 116 -20.11 -7.14 -28.73
N THR A 117 -19.61 -6.25 -27.87
CA THR A 117 -18.42 -5.45 -28.15
C THR A 117 -17.43 -5.62 -27.02
N ALA A 118 -16.14 -5.64 -27.33
CA ALA A 118 -15.09 -5.72 -26.32
C ALA A 118 -14.18 -4.49 -26.38
N ALA A 119 -13.59 -4.17 -25.23
CA ALA A 119 -12.53 -3.19 -25.12
C ALA A 119 -11.45 -3.72 -24.16
N SER A 120 -10.20 -3.34 -24.37
CA SER A 120 -9.11 -3.67 -23.45
C SER A 120 -8.22 -2.47 -23.23
N ALA A 121 -7.69 -2.37 -22.01
CA ALA A 121 -6.71 -1.39 -21.61
C ALA A 121 -5.70 -2.08 -20.68
N GLY A 122 -4.48 -1.56 -20.64
CA GLY A 122 -3.44 -2.10 -19.79
C GLY A 122 -2.38 -1.07 -19.47
N GLY A 123 -1.52 -1.42 -18.52
CA GLY A 123 -0.46 -0.54 -18.06
C GLY A 123 0.43 -1.23 -17.04
N ARG A 124 1.14 -0.42 -16.26
CA ARG A 124 2.04 -0.86 -15.19
C ARG A 124 1.67 -0.18 -13.89
N PHE A 125 1.97 -0.82 -12.78
CA PHE A 125 1.85 -0.25 -11.43
C PHE A 125 3.04 -0.69 -10.57
N PRO A 126 3.47 0.13 -9.59
CA PRO A 126 4.57 -0.23 -8.72
C PRO A 126 4.15 -1.36 -7.77
N VAL A 127 5.03 -2.35 -7.58
CA VAL A 127 4.85 -3.38 -6.55
C VAL A 127 5.25 -2.76 -5.22
N ILE A 128 4.29 -2.71 -4.29
CA ILE A 128 4.49 -2.14 -2.95
C ILE A 128 5.00 -3.24 -2.02
N ARG A 129 6.12 -2.96 -1.38
CA ARG A 129 6.78 -3.83 -0.40
C ARG A 129 6.96 -3.07 0.90
N GLU A 130 6.76 -3.77 2.00
CA GLU A 130 6.99 -3.23 3.33
C GLU A 130 8.47 -2.85 3.54
N PRO A 131 8.78 -1.58 3.88
CA PRO A 131 10.12 -1.19 4.31
C PRO A 131 10.52 -1.95 5.58
N THR A 132 11.82 -2.19 5.74
CA THR A 132 12.34 -2.85 6.94
C THR A 132 13.21 -1.89 7.73
N PHE A 133 13.28 -2.09 9.04
CA PHE A 133 14.21 -1.34 9.88
C PHE A 133 14.79 -2.19 11.00
N SER A 134 15.96 -1.78 11.48
CA SER A 134 16.68 -2.40 12.59
C SER A 134 17.30 -1.34 13.51
N ILE A 135 17.45 -1.66 14.80
CA ILE A 135 18.25 -0.83 15.71
C ILE A 135 19.73 -1.11 15.44
N VAL A 136 20.51 -0.05 15.22
CA VAL A 136 21.96 -0.11 15.01
C VAL A 136 22.71 0.11 16.31
N ALA A 137 22.26 1.08 17.11
CA ALA A 137 22.89 1.44 18.37
C ALA A 137 21.90 2.12 19.31
N ILE A 138 22.15 1.99 20.62
CA ILE A 138 21.46 2.76 21.66
C ILE A 138 22.52 3.65 22.32
N LYS A 139 22.42 4.96 22.11
CA LYS A 139 23.37 5.94 22.64
C LYS A 139 22.80 6.64 23.86
N MET A 140 23.60 6.72 24.92
CA MET A 140 23.27 7.45 26.14
C MET A 140 23.79 8.88 26.04
N LYS A 141 22.91 9.86 25.81
CA LYS A 141 23.33 11.26 25.64
C LYS A 141 23.72 11.94 26.94
N ARG A 142 22.98 11.66 28.01
CA ARG A 142 23.20 12.23 29.33
C ARG A 142 22.51 11.35 30.37
N ALA A 143 23.27 10.87 31.33
CA ALA A 143 22.73 10.28 32.54
C ALA A 143 22.44 11.42 33.54
N GLU A 144 21.19 11.84 33.63
CA GLU A 144 20.73 12.55 34.83
C GLU A 144 20.26 11.47 35.81
N LEU A 145 20.44 11.69 37.12
CA LEU A 145 20.27 10.66 38.17
C LEU A 145 18.89 9.96 38.18
N ILE A 146 17.91 10.55 37.49
CA ILE A 146 16.49 10.12 37.45
C ILE A 146 16.05 9.83 36.00
N ASN A 147 16.36 10.73 35.05
CA ASN A 147 15.97 10.63 33.66
C ASN A 147 17.20 10.50 32.75
N THR A 148 17.24 9.46 31.93
CA THR A 148 18.28 9.33 30.90
C THR A 148 17.71 9.56 29.53
N ARG A 149 18.39 10.43 28.77
CA ARG A 149 18.08 10.63 27.35
C ARG A 149 18.81 9.59 26.55
N LEU A 150 18.05 8.74 25.87
CA LEU A 150 18.56 7.76 24.93
C LEU A 150 18.34 8.28 23.50
N LYS A 151 19.30 7.97 22.64
CA LYS A 151 19.14 8.04 21.19
C LYS A 151 19.24 6.65 20.61
N VAL A 152 18.16 6.17 20.02
CA VAL A 152 18.15 4.90 19.30
C VAL A 152 18.39 5.20 17.83
N GLU A 153 19.50 4.71 17.30
CA GLU A 153 19.83 4.83 15.89
C GLU A 153 19.18 3.67 15.12
N LEU A 154 18.35 4.01 14.14
CA LEU A 154 17.67 3.05 13.28
C LEU A 154 18.32 3.04 11.89
N ARG A 155 18.47 1.86 11.30
CA ARG A 155 18.71 1.69 9.87
C ARG A 155 17.40 1.30 9.21
N VAL A 156 16.93 2.12 8.28
CA VAL A 156 15.72 1.88 7.49
C VAL A 156 16.13 1.50 6.07
N ASN A 157 15.53 0.44 5.52
CA ASN A 157 15.75 -0.05 4.17
C ASN A 157 14.43 0.00 3.38
N ASN A 158 14.47 0.65 2.22
CA ASN A 158 13.36 0.79 1.31
C ASN A 158 13.55 -0.12 0.09
N PRO A 159 12.83 -1.26 0.01
CA PRO A 159 12.88 -2.15 -1.15
C PRO A 159 12.07 -1.63 -2.35
N ASN A 160 11.34 -0.53 -2.22
CA ASN A 160 10.44 -0.03 -3.25
C ASN A 160 11.17 0.80 -4.31
N ALA A 161 10.62 0.85 -5.52
CA ALA A 161 11.11 1.72 -6.60
C ALA A 161 10.62 3.18 -6.50
N PHE A 162 10.00 3.54 -5.39
CA PHE A 162 9.53 4.88 -5.05
C PHE A 162 10.03 5.26 -3.64
N PRO A 163 10.18 6.56 -3.32
CA PRO A 163 10.61 6.98 -2.00
C PRO A 163 9.57 6.60 -0.94
N VAL A 164 10.02 6.29 0.27
CA VAL A 164 9.14 6.07 1.42
C VAL A 164 9.52 6.97 2.58
N GLY A 165 8.55 7.60 3.21
CA GLY A 165 8.71 8.45 4.39
C GLY A 165 8.23 7.72 5.64
N PHE A 166 9.01 7.73 6.72
CA PHE A 166 8.54 7.31 8.04
C PHE A 166 7.94 8.54 8.73
N GLU A 167 6.66 8.79 8.47
CA GLU A 167 5.97 10.04 8.83
C GLU A 167 5.66 10.12 10.32
N SER A 168 5.29 9.01 10.93
CA SER A 168 5.19 8.91 12.39
C SER A 168 5.47 7.49 12.87
N MET A 169 6.00 7.38 14.08
CA MET A 169 6.22 6.11 14.76
C MET A 169 5.78 6.23 16.21
N SER A 170 4.70 5.51 16.55
CA SER A 170 4.40 5.18 17.95
C SER A 170 5.28 4.01 18.38
N TYR A 171 5.87 4.10 19.56
CA TYR A 171 6.78 3.06 20.04
C TYR A 171 6.65 2.84 21.55
N GLU A 172 6.99 1.63 21.96
CA GLU A 172 7.29 1.25 23.34
C GLU A 172 8.56 0.40 23.32
N LEU A 173 9.59 0.90 24.00
CA LEU A 173 10.88 0.23 24.19
C LEU A 173 10.87 -0.49 25.54
N PHE A 174 11.28 -1.74 25.50
CA PHE A 174 11.52 -2.58 26.65
C PHE A 174 12.97 -3.01 26.69
N GLY A 175 13.49 -3.30 27.88
CA GLY A 175 14.64 -4.18 28.01
C GLY A 175 14.58 -5.03 29.27
N GLU A 176 15.11 -6.24 29.14
CA GLU A 176 14.93 -7.34 30.11
C GLU A 176 13.47 -7.51 30.56
N GLY A 177 12.53 -7.33 29.63
CA GLY A 177 11.09 -7.53 29.85
C GLY A 177 10.37 -6.39 30.58
N ARG A 178 11.04 -5.27 30.89
CA ARG A 178 10.44 -4.08 31.52
C ARG A 178 10.33 -2.94 30.53
N SER A 179 9.23 -2.19 30.59
CA SER A 179 9.04 -0.98 29.77
C SER A 179 10.03 0.09 30.24
N TRP A 180 10.72 0.71 29.29
CA TRP A 180 11.74 1.73 29.51
C TRP A 180 11.27 3.11 29.08
N SER A 181 10.60 3.17 27.92
CA SER A 181 10.13 4.43 27.34
C SER A 181 9.07 4.13 26.28
N ASP A 182 8.06 4.97 26.20
CA ASP A 182 7.10 5.03 25.12
C ASP A 182 7.01 6.45 24.56
N GLY A 183 6.47 6.58 23.36
CA GLY A 183 6.30 7.88 22.75
C GLY A 183 5.89 7.83 21.29
N VAL A 184 5.85 9.02 20.68
CA VAL A 184 5.60 9.21 19.26
C VAL A 184 6.73 10.07 18.70
N ALA A 185 7.36 9.59 17.64
CA ALA A 185 8.28 10.37 16.81
C ALA A 185 7.59 10.73 15.50
N GLU A 186 7.83 11.94 15.00
CA GLU A 186 7.29 12.43 13.73
C GLU A 186 8.42 12.70 12.74
N GLN A 187 8.14 12.54 11.44
CA GLN A 187 9.02 12.86 10.32
C GLN A 187 10.44 12.31 10.49
N LEU A 188 10.56 11.01 10.75
CA LEU A 188 11.83 10.39 11.15
C LEU A 188 12.87 10.44 10.02
N VAL A 189 12.46 10.03 8.82
CA VAL A 189 13.35 9.92 7.66
C VAL A 189 12.56 9.72 6.37
N VAL A 190 13.07 10.24 5.26
CA VAL A 190 12.65 9.86 3.90
C VAL A 190 13.76 9.02 3.27
N VAL A 191 13.40 7.84 2.79
CA VAL A 191 14.33 6.88 2.19
C VAL A 191 14.12 6.83 0.69
N ALA A 192 15.20 7.04 -0.06
CA ALA A 192 15.18 6.99 -1.52
C ALA A 192 14.76 5.60 -2.07
N PRO A 193 14.30 5.51 -3.33
CA PRO A 193 14.00 4.24 -3.99
C PRO A 193 15.16 3.23 -3.91
N GLY A 194 14.87 1.99 -3.51
CA GLY A 194 15.86 0.91 -3.41
C GLY A 194 17.01 1.16 -2.43
N GLY A 195 16.89 2.21 -1.60
CA GLY A 195 17.96 2.73 -0.76
C GLY A 195 17.78 2.40 0.71
N ALA A 196 18.73 2.90 1.51
CA ALA A 196 18.64 2.79 2.96
C ALA A 196 19.17 4.06 3.63
N ALA A 197 18.50 4.49 4.69
CA ALA A 197 18.80 5.71 5.44
C ALA A 197 18.89 5.43 6.94
N SER A 198 19.52 6.34 7.68
CA SER A 198 19.55 6.29 9.14
C SER A 198 18.54 7.27 9.71
N ALA A 199 17.86 6.87 10.78
CA ALA A 199 16.94 7.72 11.55
C ALA A 199 17.34 7.68 13.03
N GLU A 200 17.01 8.74 13.77
CA GLU A 200 17.25 8.79 15.21
C GLU A 200 15.93 8.92 15.97
N LEU A 201 15.69 8.02 16.93
CA LEU A 201 14.63 8.16 17.92
C LEU A 201 15.23 8.74 19.20
N SER A 202 14.75 9.93 19.60
CA SER A 202 15.10 10.51 20.89
C SER A 202 14.03 10.14 21.91
N MET A 203 14.45 9.49 23.00
CA MET A 203 13.53 9.02 24.02
C MET A 203 14.07 9.30 25.42
N THR A 204 13.16 9.43 26.38
CA THR A 204 13.49 9.64 27.79
C THR A 204 13.09 8.41 28.57
N MET A 205 14.08 7.82 29.23
CA MET A 205 13.92 6.65 30.09
C MET A 205 13.94 7.11 31.55
N ASN A 206 13.00 6.60 32.35
CA ASN A 206 12.94 6.86 33.79
C ASN A 206 13.56 5.68 34.55
N PHE A 207 14.65 5.93 35.29
CA PHE A 207 15.34 4.89 36.04
C PHE A 207 14.61 4.41 37.28
N ILE A 208 13.59 5.15 37.76
CA ILE A 208 12.85 4.77 38.98
C ILE A 208 12.22 3.38 38.83
N ASP A 209 11.87 2.98 37.61
CA ASP A 209 11.19 1.71 37.33
C ASP A 209 12.14 0.55 36.96
N MET A 210 13.46 0.79 36.97
CA MET A 210 14.50 -0.19 36.63
C MET A 210 15.05 -0.95 37.84
N ASN A 211 15.46 -2.20 37.59
CA ASN A 211 16.22 -2.97 38.58
C ASN A 211 17.71 -2.55 38.57
N ARG A 212 18.43 -2.81 39.66
CA ARG A 212 19.85 -2.47 39.77
C ARG A 212 20.74 -3.14 38.72
N ALA A 213 20.43 -4.39 38.35
CA ALA A 213 21.25 -5.14 37.39
C ALA A 213 21.24 -4.51 35.98
N LEU A 214 20.07 -4.04 35.52
CA LEU A 214 19.93 -3.31 34.27
C LEU A 214 20.63 -1.95 34.31
N LEU A 215 20.48 -1.22 35.42
CA LEU A 215 21.17 0.05 35.62
C LEU A 215 22.70 -0.15 35.54
N ASP A 216 23.22 -1.21 36.17
CA ASP A 216 24.64 -1.56 36.14
C ASP A 216 25.11 -1.88 34.71
N GLN A 217 24.33 -2.61 33.91
CA GLN A 217 24.65 -2.89 32.50
C GLN A 217 24.75 -1.62 31.66
N PHE A 218 23.80 -0.69 31.83
CA PHE A 218 23.83 0.59 31.13
C PHE A 218 25.02 1.46 31.52
N ILE A 219 25.33 1.53 32.81
CA ILE A 219 26.49 2.28 33.32
C ILE A 219 27.80 1.67 32.80
N ARG A 220 27.84 0.35 32.64
CA ARG A 220 29.01 -0.39 32.12
C ARG A 220 29.09 -0.40 30.59
N LEU A 221 28.14 0.22 29.89
CA LEU A 221 28.06 0.22 28.42
C LEU A 221 28.04 -1.21 27.83
N GLU A 222 27.41 -2.14 28.54
CA GLU A 222 27.28 -3.53 28.12
C GLU A 222 26.18 -3.69 27.06
N GLU A 223 26.14 -4.86 26.41
CA GLU A 223 25.03 -5.21 25.53
C GLU A 223 23.74 -5.40 26.34
N VAL A 224 22.68 -4.74 25.87
CA VAL A 224 21.35 -4.86 26.48
C VAL A 224 20.40 -5.58 25.54
N ARG A 225 19.61 -6.51 26.08
CA ARG A 225 18.47 -7.09 25.36
C ARG A 225 17.33 -6.10 25.33
N TYR A 226 16.86 -5.80 24.14
CA TYR A 226 15.74 -4.91 23.92
C TYR A 226 14.56 -5.62 23.25
N ARG A 227 13.37 -5.05 23.42
CA ARG A 227 12.20 -5.28 22.57
C ARG A 227 11.56 -3.93 22.26
N LEU A 228 11.41 -3.61 20.99
CA LEU A 228 10.81 -2.38 20.48
C LEU A 228 9.55 -2.77 19.71
N LYS A 229 8.38 -2.34 20.20
CA LYS A 229 7.09 -2.62 19.56
C LYS A 229 6.33 -1.32 19.31
N GLY A 230 5.40 -1.33 18.36
CA GLY A 230 4.63 -0.13 18.03
C GLY A 230 4.03 -0.16 16.63
N GLU A 231 3.73 1.02 16.11
CA GLU A 231 3.15 1.22 14.77
C GLU A 231 3.81 2.40 14.07
N ILE A 232 4.09 2.25 12.77
CA ILE A 232 4.67 3.28 11.89
C ILE A 232 3.63 3.67 10.84
N VAL A 233 3.49 4.97 10.58
CA VAL A 233 2.83 5.49 9.38
C VAL A 233 3.89 5.73 8.31
N VAL A 234 3.76 5.04 7.18
CA VAL A 234 4.68 5.13 6.04
C VAL A 234 4.02 5.87 4.90
N GLY A 235 4.57 7.03 4.53
CA GLY A 235 4.20 7.77 3.33
C GLY A 235 4.88 7.17 2.09
N THR A 236 4.17 7.12 0.96
CA THR A 236 4.69 6.51 -0.29
C THR A 236 4.86 7.51 -1.44
N GLY A 237 4.22 8.68 -1.35
CA GLY A 237 4.12 9.65 -2.45
C GLY A 237 3.26 9.19 -3.64
N LEU A 238 2.60 8.02 -3.55
CA LEU A 238 1.69 7.50 -4.57
C LEU A 238 0.29 8.10 -4.36
N GLU A 239 -0.33 8.59 -5.43
CA GLU A 239 -1.68 9.19 -5.36
C GLU A 239 -2.74 8.19 -4.86
N PHE A 240 -2.63 6.92 -5.27
CA PHE A 240 -3.61 5.89 -4.92
C PHE A 240 -3.42 5.28 -3.52
N LEU A 241 -2.22 5.39 -2.93
CA LEU A 241 -1.90 4.92 -1.58
C LEU A 241 -0.95 5.93 -0.91
N PRO A 242 -1.44 7.11 -0.47
CA PRO A 242 -0.57 8.16 0.05
C PRO A 242 0.26 7.71 1.26
N GLU A 243 -0.38 6.94 2.15
CA GLU A 243 0.23 6.37 3.34
C GLU A 243 -0.34 4.99 3.70
N PHE A 244 0.40 4.22 4.50
CA PHE A 244 -0.09 3.00 5.14
C PHE A 244 0.51 2.79 6.52
N ARG A 245 -0.10 1.90 7.31
CA ARG A 245 0.32 1.59 8.68
C ARG A 245 1.00 0.24 8.78
N MET A 246 2.09 0.17 9.53
CA MET A 246 2.86 -1.03 9.78
C MET A 246 3.01 -1.27 11.27
N LYS A 247 2.57 -2.43 11.76
CA LYS A 247 2.83 -2.84 13.14
C LYS A 247 4.18 -3.55 13.22
N PHE A 248 4.91 -3.32 14.29
CA PHE A 248 6.19 -3.98 14.52
C PHE A 248 6.34 -4.47 15.96
N ASP A 249 7.11 -5.54 16.11
CA ASP A 249 7.56 -6.09 17.38
C ASP A 249 8.94 -6.72 17.15
N LYS A 250 10.00 -5.98 17.45
CA LYS A 250 11.39 -6.33 17.15
C LYS A 250 12.14 -6.52 18.45
N SER A 251 12.80 -7.67 18.62
CA SER A 251 13.67 -7.94 19.77
C SER A 251 15.09 -8.20 19.30
N GLY A 252 16.08 -7.89 20.14
CA GLY A 252 17.49 -8.10 19.81
C GLY A 252 18.42 -7.71 20.95
N THR A 253 19.71 -7.66 20.66
CA THR A 253 20.74 -7.08 21.53
C THR A 253 21.34 -5.85 20.85
N SER A 254 21.66 -4.83 21.64
CA SER A 254 22.40 -3.67 21.16
C SER A 254 23.46 -3.31 22.19
N ALA A 255 24.65 -2.96 21.72
CA ALA A 255 25.61 -2.27 22.56
C ALA A 255 25.03 -0.92 22.99
N VAL A 256 25.28 -0.55 24.25
CA VAL A 256 25.05 0.80 24.75
C VAL A 256 26.34 1.59 24.53
N THR A 257 26.26 2.75 23.89
CA THR A 257 27.42 3.64 23.69
C THR A 257 27.14 5.03 24.27
N GLU A 258 28.18 5.83 24.47
CA GLU A 258 28.04 7.28 24.76
C GLU A 258 27.78 8.11 23.48
#